data_AF-A0A1R4F6H8-F1
#
_entry.id   AF-A0A1R4F6H8-F1
#
_cell.length_a   1.000
_cell.length_b   1.000
_cell.length_c   1.000
_cell.angle_alpha   90.00
_cell.angle_beta   90.00
_cell.angle_gamma   90.00
#
_symmetry.space_group_name_H-M   'P 1'
#
loop_
_entity.id
_entity.type
_entity.pdbx_description
1 polymer ?
#
loop_
_entity_poly.entity_id
_entity_poly.type
_entity_poly.pdbx_seq_one_letter_code
_entity_poly.pdbx_strand_id
1 'polypeptide(L)'
;MIDRKRLTLIIIGCIAAAAILAGLIVWLVLANQNNDEDDAQPDTSSQIEETPTITFTEEQQQTVFDVARLAAAWRAAEDPALTQQRYIEAGMSESLARDYLPVWAGYFGSSPTAQIQVNNVGSVPASIEYGEGNEHREPGTGQFRVGVSVNYEGTYHNGSTTVPIGNNTAIWYFILDERTGTVVDIEQPMLGDLDLPAPSLPESEE
;
A
#
# COMPACT_ATOMS: atom_id res chain seq x y z
N MET A 1 16.13 17.10 66.94
CA MET A 1 15.83 17.72 65.63
C MET A 1 16.75 17.08 64.59
N ILE A 2 16.20 16.24 63.70
CA ILE A 2 16.98 15.64 62.61
C ILE A 2 17.19 16.71 61.53
N ASP A 3 18.46 16.89 61.16
CA ASP A 3 18.92 17.91 60.21
C ASP A 3 18.29 17.69 58.83
N ARG A 4 17.58 18.69 58.30
CA ARG A 4 16.80 18.56 57.04
C ARG A 4 17.67 18.11 55.86
N LYS A 5 18.96 18.48 55.85
CA LYS A 5 19.93 18.08 54.82
C LYS A 5 20.29 16.59 54.86
N ARG A 6 20.33 15.98 56.05
CA ARG A 6 20.59 14.54 56.21
C ARG A 6 19.38 13.70 55.83
N LEU A 7 18.17 14.22 56.06
CA LEU A 7 16.92 13.57 55.64
C LEU A 7 16.81 13.47 54.11
N THR A 8 17.15 14.54 53.39
CA THR A 8 17.09 14.56 51.91
C THR A 8 18.07 13.57 51.27
N LEU A 9 19.28 13.43 51.82
CA LEU A 9 20.28 12.47 51.34
C LEU A 9 19.83 11.01 51.53
N ILE A 10 19.16 10.69 52.64
CA ILE A 10 18.63 9.35 52.90
C ILE A 10 17.52 9.00 51.91
N ILE A 11 16.63 9.95 51.59
CA ILE A 11 15.53 9.73 50.63
C ILE A 11 16.07 9.46 49.21
N ILE A 12 17.06 10.24 48.77
CA ILE A 12 17.69 10.04 47.44
C ILE A 12 18.41 8.68 47.38
N GLY A 13 19.10 8.29 48.46
CA GLY A 13 19.73 6.97 48.55
C GLY A 13 18.73 5.82 48.45
N CYS A 14 17.57 5.93 49.11
CA CYS A 14 16.52 4.92 49.03
C CYS A 14 15.91 4.80 47.62
N ILE A 15 15.72 5.92 46.91
CA ILE A 15 15.17 5.91 45.54
C ILE A 15 16.16 5.26 44.57
N ALA A 16 17.46 5.57 44.69
CA ALA A 16 18.49 4.94 43.86
C ALA A 16 18.60 3.44 44.13
N ALA A 17 18.53 3.01 45.39
CA ALA A 17 18.55 1.60 45.76
C ALA A 17 17.33 0.83 45.20
N ALA A 18 16.14 1.44 45.20
CA ALA A 18 14.93 0.84 44.63
C ALA A 18 15.02 0.65 43.11
N ALA A 19 15.61 1.61 42.38
CA ALA A 19 15.80 1.51 40.94
C ALA A 19 16.78 0.39 40.54
N ILE A 20 17.87 0.21 41.31
CA ILE A 20 18.84 -0.88 41.11
C ILE A 20 18.19 -2.23 41.39
N LEU A 21 17.38 -2.33 42.45
CA LEU A 21 16.62 -3.55 42.77
C LEU A 21 15.61 -3.91 41.68
N ALA A 22 14.90 -2.94 41.10
CA ALA A 22 13.97 -3.18 40.00
C ALA A 22 14.69 -3.67 38.72
N GLY A 23 15.85 -3.07 38.39
CA GLY A 23 16.69 -3.52 37.28
C GLY A 23 17.24 -4.93 37.48
N LEU A 24 17.65 -5.28 38.71
CA LEU A 24 18.09 -6.62 39.07
C LEU A 24 16.97 -7.66 38.99
N ILE A 25 15.73 -7.31 39.34
CA ILE A 25 14.58 -8.22 39.21
C ILE A 25 14.22 -8.45 37.74
N VAL A 26 14.25 -7.42 36.89
CA VAL A 26 14.02 -7.58 35.44
C VAL A 26 15.15 -8.41 34.80
N TRP A 27 16.40 -8.17 35.19
CA TRP A 27 17.54 -8.99 34.74
C TRP A 27 17.46 -10.42 35.25
N LEU A 28 17.02 -10.64 36.50
CA LEU A 28 16.84 -11.98 37.07
C LEU A 28 15.66 -12.71 36.40
N VAL A 29 14.55 -12.06 36.06
CA VAL A 29 13.44 -12.70 35.32
C VAL A 29 13.87 -13.07 33.89
N LEU A 30 14.69 -12.24 33.24
CA LEU A 30 15.28 -12.55 31.93
C LEU A 30 16.37 -13.64 32.02
N ALA A 31 17.14 -13.69 33.10
CA ALA A 31 18.21 -14.68 33.30
C ALA A 31 17.68 -16.02 33.85
N ASN A 32 16.57 -16.02 34.59
CA ASN A 32 15.96 -17.23 35.18
C ASN A 32 14.90 -17.87 34.27
N GLN A 33 14.69 -17.31 33.07
CA GLN A 33 14.18 -18.07 31.91
C GLN A 33 15.28 -18.89 31.22
N ASN A 34 16.56 -18.57 31.47
CA ASN A 34 17.70 -19.16 30.77
C ASN A 34 18.37 -20.31 31.52
N ASN A 35 17.87 -20.81 32.65
CA ASN A 35 18.47 -21.97 33.32
C ASN A 35 17.45 -22.72 34.18
N ASP A 36 17.07 -23.91 33.73
CA ASP A 36 16.73 -25.14 34.49
C ASP A 36 16.22 -26.18 33.44
N GLU A 37 16.80 -27.37 33.16
CA GLU A 37 17.90 -28.17 33.71
C GLU A 37 18.43 -29.21 32.67
N ASP A 38 19.64 -29.73 32.92
CA ASP A 38 20.46 -30.79 32.28
C ASP A 38 19.74 -31.97 31.56
N ASP A 39 20.18 -32.30 30.33
CA ASP A 39 20.72 -33.62 29.96
C ASP A 39 21.15 -33.68 28.47
N ALA A 40 22.27 -34.36 28.19
CA ALA A 40 22.91 -34.43 26.89
C ALA A 40 22.04 -35.06 25.78
N GLN A 41 21.66 -34.29 24.77
CA GLN A 41 21.13 -34.76 23.48
C GLN A 41 21.55 -33.76 22.39
N PRO A 42 21.92 -34.17 21.16
CA PRO A 42 22.43 -33.23 20.16
C PRO A 42 21.35 -32.19 19.87
N ASP A 43 21.67 -30.94 20.18
CA ASP A 43 20.78 -29.80 20.12
C ASP A 43 20.53 -29.42 18.65
N THR A 44 19.66 -30.17 17.99
CA THR A 44 18.97 -29.69 16.78
C THR A 44 17.83 -28.78 17.22
N SER A 45 18.17 -27.69 17.90
CA SER A 45 17.21 -26.61 18.16
C SER A 45 17.18 -25.76 16.92
N SER A 46 16.29 -26.11 15.99
CA SER A 46 15.87 -25.22 14.92
C SER A 46 15.26 -23.98 15.58
N GLN A 47 16.09 -22.96 15.76
CA GLN A 47 15.67 -21.61 16.12
C GLN A 47 14.62 -21.20 15.08
N ILE A 48 13.35 -21.21 15.49
CA ILE A 48 12.30 -20.57 14.70
C ILE A 48 12.56 -19.09 14.94
N GLU A 49 13.24 -18.44 14.00
CA GLU A 49 13.25 -16.99 13.90
C GLU A 49 11.79 -16.54 13.87
N GLU A 50 11.34 -15.82 14.91
CA GLU A 50 10.04 -15.17 14.87
C GLU A 50 10.07 -14.19 13.70
N THR A 51 9.47 -14.63 12.59
CA THR A 51 9.41 -13.83 11.37
C THR A 51 8.54 -12.62 11.69
N PRO A 52 9.01 -11.38 11.45
CA PRO A 52 8.19 -10.19 11.66
C PRO A 52 6.84 -10.39 10.97
N THR A 53 5.75 -10.26 11.72
CA THR A 53 4.40 -10.41 11.15
C THR A 53 4.08 -9.17 10.34
N ILE A 54 4.38 -9.26 9.05
CA ILE A 54 4.06 -8.26 8.04
C ILE A 54 2.54 -8.11 8.01
N THR A 55 2.05 -6.92 8.34
CA THR A 55 0.61 -6.63 8.43
C THR A 55 0.24 -5.48 7.52
N PHE A 56 -0.60 -5.76 6.52
CA PHE A 56 -1.21 -4.73 5.68
C PHE A 56 -2.26 -3.95 6.49
N THR A 57 -2.08 -2.65 6.63
CA THR A 57 -2.90 -1.81 7.54
C THR A 57 -4.12 -1.21 6.85
N GLU A 58 -5.10 -0.74 7.64
CA GLU A 58 -6.28 -0.03 7.12
C GLU A 58 -5.90 1.28 6.40
N GLU A 59 -4.88 1.99 6.88
CA GLU A 59 -4.38 3.22 6.24
C GLU A 59 -3.78 2.92 4.87
N GLN A 60 -2.94 1.88 4.78
CA GLN A 60 -2.37 1.38 3.53
C GLN A 60 -3.46 0.94 2.54
N GLN A 61 -4.51 0.28 3.03
CA GLN A 61 -5.67 -0.07 2.22
C GLN A 61 -6.37 1.16 1.66
N GLN A 62 -6.61 2.17 2.50
CA GLN A 62 -7.28 3.39 2.09
C GLN A 62 -6.48 4.14 1.02
N THR A 63 -5.15 4.25 1.20
CA THR A 63 -4.26 4.84 0.18
C THR A 63 -4.37 4.11 -1.15
N VAL A 64 -4.29 2.78 -1.16
CA VAL A 64 -4.44 2.00 -2.40
C VAL A 64 -5.80 2.25 -3.07
N PHE A 65 -6.88 2.36 -2.30
CA PHE A 65 -8.21 2.62 -2.84
C PHE A 65 -8.37 4.04 -3.38
N ASP A 66 -7.79 5.04 -2.72
CA ASP A 66 -7.80 6.42 -3.19
C ASP A 66 -7.00 6.56 -4.50
N VAL A 67 -5.82 5.94 -4.56
CA VAL A 67 -5.04 5.83 -5.79
C VAL A 67 -5.83 5.10 -6.87
N ALA A 68 -6.49 3.97 -6.57
CA ALA A 68 -7.27 3.22 -7.54
C ALA A 68 -8.41 4.02 -8.17
N ARG A 69 -9.13 4.82 -7.37
CA ARG A 69 -10.21 5.69 -7.88
C ARG A 69 -9.70 6.71 -8.90
N LEU A 70 -8.53 7.28 -8.67
CA LEU A 70 -7.95 8.29 -9.56
C LEU A 70 -7.24 7.67 -10.75
N ALA A 71 -6.44 6.63 -10.53
CA ALA A 71 -5.60 6.00 -11.55
C ALA A 71 -6.42 5.30 -12.64
N ALA A 72 -7.58 4.74 -12.27
CA ALA A 72 -8.49 4.08 -13.21
C ALA A 72 -9.51 5.05 -13.84
N ALA A 73 -9.65 6.27 -13.33
CA ALA A 73 -10.41 7.33 -13.99
C ALA A 73 -9.56 8.01 -15.07
N TRP A 74 -10.20 8.61 -16.07
CA TRP A 74 -9.47 9.38 -17.08
C TRP A 74 -10.37 10.36 -17.82
N ARG A 75 -9.79 11.49 -18.21
CA ARG A 75 -10.45 12.46 -19.09
C ARG A 75 -9.42 13.09 -20.02
N ALA A 76 -9.71 13.09 -21.32
CA ALA A 76 -8.77 13.56 -22.33
C ALA A 76 -8.38 15.05 -22.21
N ALA A 77 -9.30 15.88 -21.70
CA ALA A 77 -9.12 17.33 -21.59
C ALA A 77 -8.66 17.80 -20.20
N GLU A 78 -8.12 16.91 -19.37
CA GLU A 78 -7.67 17.27 -18.02
C GLU A 78 -6.27 17.89 -18.03
N ASP A 79 -6.02 18.86 -17.14
CA ASP A 79 -4.73 19.50 -17.00
C ASP A 79 -3.71 18.51 -16.41
N PRO A 80 -2.60 18.20 -17.11
CA PRO A 80 -1.60 17.26 -16.62
C PRO A 80 -0.98 17.64 -15.28
N ALA A 81 -0.77 18.94 -15.01
CA ALA A 81 -0.15 19.39 -13.77
C ALA A 81 -1.10 19.20 -12.57
N LEU A 82 -2.39 19.52 -12.77
CA LEU A 82 -3.42 19.27 -11.77
C LEU A 82 -3.61 17.77 -11.53
N THR A 83 -3.56 16.97 -12.59
CA THR A 83 -3.69 15.51 -12.51
C THR A 83 -2.55 14.91 -11.70
N GLN A 84 -1.30 15.30 -11.99
CA GLN A 84 -0.12 14.87 -11.24
C GLN A 84 -0.24 15.22 -9.75
N GLN A 85 -0.68 16.45 -9.42
CA GLN A 85 -0.87 16.85 -8.04
C GLN A 85 -1.89 15.96 -7.31
N ARG A 86 -3.03 15.67 -7.95
CA ARG A 86 -4.07 14.79 -7.37
C ARG A 86 -3.56 13.37 -7.13
N TYR A 87 -2.72 12.85 -8.02
CA TYR A 87 -2.09 11.55 -7.81
C TYR A 87 -1.17 11.52 -6.59
N ILE A 88 -0.36 12.57 -6.39
CA ILE A 88 0.49 12.70 -5.20
C ILE A 88 -0.37 12.80 -3.93
N GLU A 89 -1.40 13.63 -3.94
CA GLU A 89 -2.32 13.82 -2.81
C GLU A 89 -3.06 12.53 -2.41
N ALA A 90 -3.32 11.66 -3.39
CA ALA A 90 -3.94 10.36 -3.16
C ALA A 90 -2.98 9.29 -2.62
N GLY A 91 -1.68 9.55 -2.66
CA GLY A 91 -0.65 8.65 -2.14
C GLY A 91 0.16 7.89 -3.20
N MET A 92 0.18 8.34 -4.45
CA MET A 92 1.23 7.90 -5.39
C MET A 92 2.58 8.54 -5.03
N SER A 93 3.67 7.80 -5.25
CA SER A 93 5.01 8.37 -5.24
C SER A 93 5.16 9.46 -6.30
N GLU A 94 6.00 10.47 -6.05
CA GLU A 94 6.21 11.57 -7.00
C GLU A 94 6.72 11.09 -8.37
N SER A 95 7.55 10.05 -8.38
CA SER A 95 8.04 9.43 -9.61
C SER A 95 6.92 8.80 -10.42
N LEU A 96 6.06 8.01 -9.76
CA LEU A 96 4.92 7.39 -10.42
C LEU A 96 3.95 8.47 -10.93
N ALA A 97 3.58 9.44 -10.08
CA ALA A 97 2.62 10.48 -10.42
C ALA A 97 3.04 11.32 -11.64
N ARG A 98 4.35 11.55 -11.82
CA ARG A 98 4.89 12.30 -12.97
C ARG A 98 4.78 11.52 -14.27
N ASP A 99 5.04 10.21 -14.22
CA ASP A 99 5.25 9.38 -15.42
C ASP A 99 4.03 8.49 -15.74
N TYR A 100 3.04 8.42 -14.84
CA TYR A 100 1.86 7.57 -14.98
C TYR A 100 0.95 8.01 -16.12
N LEU A 101 0.65 7.04 -17.00
CA LEU A 101 -0.29 7.19 -18.11
C LEU A 101 -1.37 6.11 -18.00
N PRO A 102 -2.65 6.48 -17.81
CA PRO A 102 -3.74 5.52 -17.80
C PRO A 102 -3.87 4.77 -19.14
N VAL A 103 -4.23 3.49 -19.09
CA VAL A 103 -4.42 2.58 -20.24
C VAL A 103 -5.40 3.18 -21.27
N TRP A 104 -6.35 3.97 -20.78
CA TRP A 104 -7.34 4.72 -21.55
C TRP A 104 -6.73 5.72 -22.53
N ALA A 105 -5.61 6.36 -22.17
CA ALA A 105 -4.93 7.31 -23.04
C ALA A 105 -4.37 6.62 -24.30
N GLY A 106 -3.95 5.36 -24.18
CA GLY A 106 -3.53 4.54 -25.32
C GLY A 106 -4.71 4.10 -26.19
N TYR A 107 -5.85 3.78 -25.59
CA TYR A 107 -7.03 3.28 -26.32
C TYR A 107 -7.83 4.38 -27.01
N PHE A 108 -8.17 5.45 -26.30
CA PHE A 108 -8.99 6.55 -26.83
C PHE A 108 -8.16 7.65 -27.52
N GLY A 109 -6.83 7.62 -27.34
CA GLY A 109 -5.92 8.59 -27.93
C GLY A 109 -6.30 10.03 -27.60
N SER A 110 -6.34 10.87 -28.63
CA SER A 110 -6.63 12.31 -28.54
C SER A 110 -8.11 12.67 -28.67
N SER A 111 -9.04 11.72 -28.47
CA SER A 111 -10.49 12.00 -28.46
C SER A 111 -10.82 12.99 -27.33
N PRO A 112 -11.07 14.28 -27.61
CA PRO A 112 -11.08 15.34 -26.60
C PRO A 112 -12.24 15.22 -25.61
N THR A 113 -13.25 14.43 -25.95
CA THR A 113 -14.47 14.22 -25.17
C THR A 113 -14.52 12.84 -24.50
N ALA A 114 -13.49 12.00 -24.69
CA ALA A 114 -13.48 10.69 -24.06
C ALA A 114 -13.23 10.83 -22.55
N GLN A 115 -14.01 10.07 -21.79
CA GLN A 115 -13.97 10.05 -20.33
C GLN A 115 -14.28 8.66 -19.80
N ILE A 116 -13.56 8.31 -18.74
CA ILE A 116 -13.78 7.13 -17.90
C ILE A 116 -13.99 7.63 -16.48
N GLN A 117 -15.07 7.18 -15.87
CA GLN A 117 -15.42 7.46 -14.49
C GLN A 117 -15.36 6.17 -13.68
N VAL A 118 -14.84 6.28 -12.47
CA VAL A 118 -14.87 5.17 -11.51
C VAL A 118 -16.12 5.32 -10.66
N ASN A 119 -17.04 4.36 -10.80
CA ASN A 119 -18.28 4.30 -10.03
C ASN A 119 -18.01 3.83 -8.60
N ASN A 120 -17.17 2.81 -8.47
CA ASN A 120 -16.81 2.24 -7.18
C ASN A 120 -15.46 1.50 -7.23
N VAL A 121 -14.80 1.44 -6.09
CA VAL A 121 -13.71 0.48 -5.83
C VAL A 121 -14.17 -0.47 -4.74
N GLY A 122 -13.75 -1.74 -4.78
CA GLY A 122 -14.13 -2.73 -3.77
C GLY A 122 -13.91 -2.23 -2.32
N SER A 123 -14.66 -2.79 -1.36
CA SER A 123 -14.49 -2.45 0.06
C SER A 123 -13.36 -3.23 0.74
N VAL A 124 -12.87 -4.28 0.07
CA VAL A 124 -11.72 -5.10 0.48
C VAL A 124 -10.86 -5.38 -0.75
N PRO A 125 -9.54 -5.53 -0.58
CA PRO A 125 -8.67 -5.97 -1.68
C PRO A 125 -9.15 -7.30 -2.26
N ALA A 126 -9.09 -7.42 -3.59
CA ALA A 126 -9.35 -8.67 -4.30
C ALA A 126 -8.20 -9.68 -4.06
N SER A 127 -6.98 -9.18 -3.93
CA SER A 127 -5.81 -9.95 -3.50
C SER A 127 -4.82 -9.04 -2.77
N ILE A 128 -4.04 -9.62 -1.88
CA ILE A 128 -2.86 -8.99 -1.29
C ILE A 128 -1.76 -10.02 -1.44
N GLU A 129 -0.82 -9.74 -2.32
CA GLU A 129 0.36 -10.55 -2.54
C GLU A 129 1.56 -9.87 -1.91
N TYR A 130 2.41 -10.71 -1.33
CA TYR A 130 3.63 -10.30 -0.69
C TYR A 130 4.76 -11.15 -1.22
N GLY A 131 5.52 -10.60 -2.17
CA GLY A 131 6.71 -11.22 -2.75
C GLY A 131 6.47 -12.21 -3.91
N GLU A 132 7.00 -11.84 -5.09
CA GLU A 132 8.12 -12.51 -5.78
C GLU A 132 8.93 -11.36 -6.43
N GLY A 133 10.22 -11.18 -6.09
CA GLY A 133 11.07 -10.07 -6.58
C GLY A 133 11.07 -8.77 -5.76
N ASN A 134 10.20 -8.66 -4.75
CA ASN A 134 10.09 -7.54 -3.79
C ASN A 134 10.28 -8.00 -2.33
N GLU A 135 11.03 -9.09 -2.14
CA GLU A 135 11.21 -9.78 -0.86
C GLU A 135 12.23 -9.05 0.04
N HIS A 136 11.94 -9.06 1.33
CA HIS A 136 12.68 -8.30 2.35
C HIS A 136 14.00 -8.93 2.78
N ARG A 137 14.91 -8.06 3.25
CA ARG A 137 16.00 -8.43 4.16
C ARG A 137 15.71 -8.07 5.64
N GLU A 138 14.77 -7.16 5.93
CA GLU A 138 14.39 -6.63 7.27
C GLU A 138 12.90 -6.25 7.29
N PRO A 139 12.18 -5.98 8.40
CA PRO A 139 10.79 -5.50 8.36
C PRO A 139 10.64 -4.08 7.77
N GLY A 140 9.57 -3.79 7.01
CA GLY A 140 9.28 -2.44 6.51
C GLY A 140 10.16 -1.96 5.36
N THR A 141 10.70 -2.86 4.54
CA THR A 141 11.62 -2.58 3.41
C THR A 141 11.17 -3.12 2.06
N GLY A 142 9.89 -3.41 1.88
CA GLY A 142 9.40 -4.12 0.71
C GLY A 142 7.95 -3.76 0.46
N GLN A 143 7.30 -4.54 -0.38
CA GLN A 143 6.15 -4.03 -1.12
C GLN A 143 4.98 -5.00 -1.11
N PHE A 144 3.78 -4.44 -0.99
CA PHE A 144 2.54 -5.17 -1.18
C PHE A 144 2.09 -5.00 -2.62
N ARG A 145 1.78 -6.10 -3.29
CA ARG A 145 1.04 -6.07 -4.57
C ARG A 145 -0.43 -6.28 -4.25
N VAL A 146 -1.21 -5.22 -4.35
CA VAL A 146 -2.62 -5.20 -3.92
C VAL A 146 -3.53 -5.17 -5.13
N GLY A 147 -4.31 -6.22 -5.34
CA GLY A 147 -5.35 -6.26 -6.35
C GLY A 147 -6.61 -5.52 -5.90
N VAL A 148 -7.08 -4.55 -6.68
CA VAL A 148 -8.32 -3.81 -6.41
C VAL A 148 -9.29 -4.01 -7.55
N SER A 149 -10.49 -4.47 -7.21
CA SER A 149 -11.61 -4.49 -8.15
C SER A 149 -12.16 -3.08 -8.33
N VAL A 150 -12.12 -2.58 -9.57
CA VAL A 150 -12.61 -1.25 -9.92
C VAL A 150 -13.79 -1.40 -10.86
N ASN A 151 -14.90 -0.77 -10.48
CA ASN A 151 -16.09 -0.64 -11.31
C ASN A 151 -16.06 0.72 -12.01
N TYR A 152 -16.15 0.70 -13.34
CA TYR A 152 -15.99 1.89 -14.18
C TYR A 152 -17.05 1.93 -15.27
N GLU A 153 -17.33 3.14 -15.72
CA GLU A 153 -18.15 3.41 -16.90
C GLU A 153 -17.55 4.58 -17.67
N GLY A 154 -18.06 4.86 -18.86
CA GLY A 154 -17.56 6.01 -19.59
C GLY A 154 -18.24 6.23 -20.92
N THR A 155 -17.67 7.16 -21.66
CA THR A 155 -18.14 7.52 -22.99
C THR A 155 -16.95 7.95 -23.85
N TYR A 156 -16.97 7.61 -25.12
CA TYR A 156 -16.05 8.16 -26.11
C TYR A 156 -16.80 8.58 -27.37
N HIS A 157 -16.15 9.35 -28.23
CA HIS A 157 -16.71 9.74 -29.52
C HIS A 157 -16.06 8.92 -30.63
N ASN A 158 -16.89 8.34 -31.49
CA ASN A 158 -16.46 7.81 -32.77
C ASN A 158 -17.05 8.66 -33.90
N GLY A 159 -16.27 9.62 -34.40
CA GLY A 159 -16.75 10.63 -35.34
C GLY A 159 -17.80 11.54 -34.68
N SER A 160 -19.03 11.48 -35.16
CA SER A 160 -20.17 12.27 -34.66
C SER A 160 -20.97 11.59 -33.54
N THR A 161 -20.71 10.32 -33.25
CA THR A 161 -21.52 9.52 -32.31
C THR A 161 -20.82 9.38 -30.97
N THR A 162 -21.55 9.66 -29.88
CA THR A 162 -21.13 9.30 -28.53
C THR A 162 -21.47 7.82 -28.28
N VAL A 163 -20.45 7.02 -28.00
CA VAL A 163 -20.60 5.59 -27.69
C VAL A 163 -20.40 5.39 -26.19
N PRO A 164 -21.38 4.78 -25.49
CA PRO A 164 -21.23 4.46 -24.07
C PRO A 164 -20.31 3.25 -23.89
N ILE A 165 -19.51 3.31 -22.83
CA ILE A 165 -18.80 2.18 -22.27
C ILE A 165 -19.66 1.69 -21.12
N GLY A 166 -20.04 0.41 -21.18
CA GLY A 166 -20.91 -0.20 -20.18
C GLY A 166 -20.34 -0.11 -18.76
N ASN A 167 -21.20 -0.38 -17.78
CA ASN A 167 -20.76 -0.49 -16.40
C ASN A 167 -20.00 -1.80 -16.20
N ASN A 168 -18.68 -1.70 -16.17
CA ASN A 168 -17.75 -2.83 -16.25
C ASN A 168 -16.89 -2.93 -14.99
N THR A 169 -16.27 -4.08 -14.80
CA THR A 169 -15.37 -4.33 -13.67
C THR A 169 -14.11 -5.01 -14.16
N ALA A 170 -12.97 -4.51 -13.72
CA ALA A 170 -11.66 -5.15 -13.91
C ALA A 170 -10.80 -5.00 -12.64
N ILE A 171 -9.67 -5.71 -12.60
CA ILE A 171 -8.74 -5.68 -11.47
C ILE A 171 -7.50 -4.88 -11.90
N TRP A 172 -7.14 -3.91 -11.06
CA TRP A 172 -5.87 -3.19 -11.13
C TRP A 172 -4.99 -3.66 -9.99
N TYR A 173 -3.68 -3.80 -10.21
CA TYR A 173 -2.75 -4.11 -9.14
C TYR A 173 -1.89 -2.90 -8.81
N PHE A 174 -1.75 -2.63 -7.51
CA PHE A 174 -1.02 -1.47 -7.00
C PHE A 174 0.14 -1.98 -6.15
N ILE A 175 1.34 -1.48 -6.43
CA ILE A 175 2.53 -1.81 -5.68
C ILE A 175 2.74 -0.74 -4.61
N LEU A 176 2.52 -1.10 -3.36
CA LEU A 176 2.60 -0.21 -2.21
C LEU A 176 3.91 -0.43 -1.46
N ASP A 177 4.69 0.64 -1.24
CA ASP A 177 5.87 0.60 -0.36
C ASP A 177 5.43 0.54 1.11
N GLU A 178 5.85 -0.50 1.83
CA GLU A 178 5.46 -0.75 3.22
C GLU A 178 5.92 0.38 4.15
N ARG A 179 7.09 0.97 3.89
CA ARG A 179 7.72 1.98 4.76
C ARG A 179 7.06 3.34 4.63
N THR A 180 6.79 3.76 3.40
CA THR A 180 6.25 5.09 3.11
C THR A 180 4.73 5.09 3.03
N GLY A 181 4.10 3.93 2.84
CA GLY A 181 2.67 3.82 2.60
C GLY A 181 2.24 4.42 1.26
N THR A 182 3.16 4.61 0.31
CA THR A 182 2.87 5.22 -1.00
C THR A 182 2.85 4.17 -2.10
N VAL A 183 1.98 4.35 -3.10
CA VAL A 183 1.98 3.51 -4.30
C VAL A 183 3.14 3.91 -5.21
N VAL A 184 4.01 2.96 -5.52
CA VAL A 184 5.22 3.17 -6.33
C VAL A 184 5.09 2.66 -7.76
N ASP A 185 4.16 1.74 -8.02
CA ASP A 185 3.87 1.23 -9.36
C ASP A 185 2.42 0.76 -9.49
N ILE A 186 1.90 0.72 -10.72
CA ILE A 186 0.53 0.33 -11.05
C ILE A 186 0.54 -0.59 -12.26
N GLU A 187 0.12 -1.83 -12.07
CA GLU A 187 -0.12 -2.76 -13.16
C GLU A 187 -1.58 -2.65 -13.59
N GLN A 188 -1.77 -2.05 -14.76
CA GLN A 188 -3.07 -1.83 -15.35
C GLN A 188 -3.55 -3.11 -16.07
N PRO A 189 -4.87 -3.38 -16.10
CA PRO A 189 -5.43 -4.49 -16.88
C PRO A 189 -5.06 -4.35 -18.35
N MET A 190 -4.89 -5.48 -19.04
CA MET A 190 -4.67 -5.45 -20.48
C MET A 190 -5.94 -4.98 -21.18
N LEU A 191 -5.80 -4.34 -22.35
CA LEU A 191 -6.96 -3.88 -23.13
C LEU A 191 -7.96 -4.99 -23.45
N GLY A 192 -7.49 -6.23 -23.61
CA GLY A 192 -8.36 -7.39 -23.86
C GLY A 192 -9.18 -7.85 -22.65
N ASP A 193 -8.78 -7.46 -21.44
CA ASP A 193 -9.49 -7.75 -20.19
C ASP A 193 -10.54 -6.66 -19.88
N LEU A 194 -10.51 -5.55 -20.61
CA LEU A 194 -11.46 -4.46 -20.50
C LEU A 194 -12.61 -4.73 -21.46
N ASP A 195 -13.83 -4.80 -20.95
CA ASP A 195 -15.04 -5.00 -21.78
C ASP A 195 -15.36 -3.70 -22.55
N LEU A 196 -14.64 -3.48 -23.64
CA LEU A 196 -14.73 -2.30 -24.46
C LEU A 196 -15.58 -2.58 -25.71
N PRO A 197 -16.48 -1.64 -26.09
CA PRO A 197 -17.22 -1.79 -27.34
C PRO A 197 -16.26 -1.86 -28.51
N ALA A 198 -16.55 -2.74 -29.47
CA ALA A 198 -15.71 -2.92 -30.65
C ALA A 198 -15.48 -1.58 -31.36
N PRO A 199 -14.22 -1.26 -31.75
CA PRO A 199 -13.96 -0.05 -32.52
C PRO A 199 -14.76 -0.14 -33.82
N SER A 200 -15.62 0.85 -34.05
CA SER A 200 -16.40 0.89 -35.29
C SER A 200 -15.43 1.08 -36.45
N LEU A 201 -15.45 0.12 -37.39
CA LEU A 201 -14.68 0.22 -38.61
C LEU A 201 -15.08 1.52 -39.33
N PRO A 202 -14.13 2.24 -39.96
CA PRO A 202 -14.51 3.33 -40.85
C PRO A 202 -15.47 2.75 -41.88
N GLU A 203 -16.63 3.40 -42.07
CA GLU A 203 -17.52 3.08 -43.17
C GLU A 203 -16.66 3.10 -44.44
N SER A 204 -16.47 1.93 -45.04
CA SER A 204 -15.87 1.86 -46.37
C SER A 204 -16.80 2.65 -47.28
N GLU A 205 -16.31 3.79 -47.79
CA GLU A 205 -16.99 4.54 -48.84
C GLU A 205 -17.27 3.58 -50.00
N GLU A 206 -18.55 3.25 -50.22
CA GLU A 206 -19.04 2.57 -51.44
C GLU A 206 -19.06 3.54 -52.63
#